data_AF-A0A1E8PYR6-F1
#
_entry.id   AF-A0A1E8PYR6-F1
#
_cell.length_a   1.000
_cell.length_b   1.000
_cell.length_c   1.000
_cell.angle_alpha   90.00
_cell.angle_beta   90.00
_cell.angle_gamma   90.00
#
_symmetry.space_group_name_H-M   'P 1'
#
loop_
_entity.id
_entity.type
_entity.pdbx_description
1 polymer ?
#
loop_
_entity_poly.entity_id
_entity_poly.type
_entity_poly.pdbx_seq_one_letter_code
_entity_poly.pdbx_strand_id
1 'polypeptide(L)'
;MSLSLNENHPHGRPMTRRVLHGFDRSAFAALRHRREISVSDLSRLSGASLSTIHHWEAGTRTPQIDILAAVMAVLKAPIDAVVLIAPDQRYPGDWRVMSGLTQPQLAASAHIATAILQRIERGEYPLSDKNADAIAAILGITADEYRAAYQRARNRPAGAPS
;
A
#
# COMPACT_ATOMS: atom_id res chain seq x y z
N MET A 1 -21.24 45.30 -9.73
CA MET A 1 -21.39 43.96 -10.32
C MET A 1 -20.61 42.97 -9.49
N SER A 2 -21.29 41.89 -9.12
CA SER A 2 -20.99 40.99 -8.01
C SER A 2 -19.71 40.18 -8.13
N LEU A 3 -19.18 39.88 -6.94
CA LEU A 3 -18.22 38.85 -6.57
C LEU A 3 -18.57 37.47 -7.18
N SER A 4 -17.54 36.72 -7.58
CA SER A 4 -17.42 35.29 -7.23
C SER A 4 -15.94 34.92 -7.13
N LEU A 5 -15.53 34.71 -5.88
CA LEU A 5 -14.33 34.04 -5.43
C LEU A 5 -14.49 32.51 -5.61
N ASN A 6 -13.39 31.87 -5.98
CA ASN A 6 -12.87 30.61 -5.42
C ASN A 6 -13.67 29.30 -5.62
N GLU A 7 -13.03 28.34 -6.30
CA GLU A 7 -13.02 26.94 -5.85
C GLU A 7 -11.60 26.38 -5.89
N ASN A 8 -10.82 26.75 -4.87
CA ASN A 8 -9.72 25.94 -4.37
C ASN A 8 -10.26 24.54 -4.04
N HIS A 9 -9.96 23.55 -4.88
CA HIS A 9 -10.13 22.15 -4.52
C HIS A 9 -9.11 21.81 -3.42
N PRO A 10 -9.53 21.34 -2.24
CA PRO A 10 -8.60 20.91 -1.20
C PRO A 10 -7.90 19.64 -1.67
N HIS A 11 -6.66 19.76 -2.14
CA HIS A 11 -5.80 18.60 -2.33
C HIS A 11 -5.63 17.93 -0.98
N GLY A 12 -6.21 16.73 -0.86
CA GLY A 12 -6.12 15.88 0.31
C GLY A 12 -4.68 15.77 0.81
N ARG A 13 -4.53 15.72 2.14
CA ARG A 13 -3.26 15.60 2.85
C ARG A 13 -2.32 14.63 2.12
N PRO A 14 -1.00 14.92 1.99
CA PRO A 14 -0.06 14.01 1.37
C PRO A 14 -0.05 12.70 2.18
N MET A 15 -0.70 11.67 1.66
CA MET A 15 -0.59 10.33 2.20
C MET A 15 0.86 9.89 2.02
N THR A 16 1.45 9.37 3.11
CA THR A 16 2.87 9.07 3.24
C THR A 16 3.41 8.32 2.01
N ARG A 17 4.30 9.00 1.27
CA ARG A 17 4.97 8.49 0.07
C ARG A 17 5.93 7.35 0.44
N ARG A 18 5.41 6.14 0.59
CA ARG A 18 6.25 4.94 0.72
C ARG A 18 6.41 4.33 -0.66
N VAL A 19 7.66 4.26 -1.12
CA VAL A 19 8.04 3.45 -2.29
C VAL A 19 7.57 2.03 -2.01
N LEU A 20 6.73 1.49 -2.87
CA LEU A 20 6.21 0.13 -2.73
C LEU A 20 7.34 -0.88 -2.93
N HIS A 21 7.96 -1.31 -1.83
CA HIS A 21 8.93 -2.39 -1.85
C HIS A 21 8.28 -3.64 -2.46
N GLY A 22 9.03 -4.37 -3.29
CA GLY A 22 8.56 -5.61 -3.92
C GLY A 22 7.59 -5.46 -5.10
N PHE A 23 7.30 -4.24 -5.60
CA PHE A 23 6.53 -4.11 -6.84
C PHE A 23 7.27 -4.73 -8.04
N ASP A 24 6.63 -5.69 -8.69
CA ASP A 24 7.17 -6.37 -9.87
C ASP A 24 6.49 -5.86 -11.15
N ARG A 25 7.25 -5.09 -11.93
CA ARG A 25 6.76 -4.50 -13.21
C ARG A 25 6.39 -5.57 -14.24
N SER A 26 7.09 -6.70 -14.25
CA SER A 26 6.88 -7.76 -15.22
C SER A 26 5.60 -8.52 -14.89
N ALA A 27 5.36 -8.79 -13.61
CA ALA A 27 4.12 -9.36 -13.11
C ALA A 27 2.93 -8.43 -13.38
N PHE A 28 3.10 -7.12 -13.16
CA PHE A 28 2.08 -6.12 -13.48
C PHE A 28 1.75 -6.09 -14.98
N ALA A 29 2.74 -5.99 -15.85
CA ALA A 29 2.54 -6.01 -17.31
C ALA A 29 1.88 -7.32 -17.76
N ALA A 30 2.38 -8.47 -17.30
CA ALA A 30 1.81 -9.78 -17.61
C ALA A 30 0.37 -9.92 -17.12
N LEU A 31 0.04 -9.39 -15.94
CA LEU A 31 -1.34 -9.35 -15.44
C LEU A 31 -2.23 -8.50 -16.35
N ARG A 32 -1.79 -7.29 -16.72
CA ARG A 32 -2.55 -6.43 -17.64
C ARG A 32 -2.80 -7.13 -18.98
N HIS A 33 -1.77 -7.75 -19.55
CA HIS A 33 -1.89 -8.50 -20.81
C HIS A 33 -2.85 -9.69 -20.71
N ARG A 34 -2.79 -10.48 -19.63
CA ARG A 34 -3.75 -11.58 -19.38
C ARG A 34 -5.20 -11.11 -19.20
N ARG A 35 -5.39 -9.86 -18.77
CA ARG A 35 -6.72 -9.23 -18.67
C ARG A 35 -7.16 -8.55 -19.98
N GLU A 36 -6.33 -8.61 -21.01
CA GLU A 36 -6.60 -8.05 -22.35
C GLU A 36 -7.00 -6.56 -22.33
N ILE A 37 -6.53 -5.81 -21.31
CA ILE A 37 -6.86 -4.40 -21.15
C ILE A 37 -5.75 -3.52 -21.72
N SER A 38 -6.12 -2.54 -22.53
CA SER A 38 -5.18 -1.55 -23.05
C SER A 38 -4.70 -0.60 -21.94
N VAL A 39 -3.53 0.01 -22.11
CA VAL A 39 -3.03 1.03 -21.16
C VAL A 39 -4.00 2.22 -21.09
N SER A 40 -4.58 2.61 -22.23
CA SER A 40 -5.56 3.70 -22.32
C SER A 40 -6.85 3.38 -21.57
N ASP A 41 -7.39 2.16 -21.70
CA ASP A 41 -8.57 1.74 -20.95
C ASP A 41 -8.28 1.62 -19.46
N LEU A 42 -7.13 1.06 -19.10
CA LEU A 42 -6.72 0.98 -17.70
C LEU A 42 -6.59 2.36 -17.07
N SER A 43 -6.01 3.32 -17.79
CA SER A 43 -5.91 4.72 -17.37
C SER A 43 -7.29 5.34 -17.14
N ARG A 44 -8.18 5.24 -18.14
CA ARG A 44 -9.54 5.79 -18.08
C ARG A 44 -10.38 5.18 -16.94
N LEU A 45 -10.29 3.87 -16.74
CA LEU A 45 -11.11 3.16 -15.75
C LEU A 45 -10.59 3.30 -14.31
N SER A 46 -9.28 3.44 -14.13
CA SER A 46 -8.65 3.56 -12.79
C SER A 46 -8.47 5.01 -12.33
N GLY A 47 -8.51 5.97 -13.25
CA GLY A 47 -8.15 7.36 -13.00
C GLY A 47 -6.63 7.62 -12.92
N ALA A 48 -5.79 6.59 -13.06
CA ALA A 48 -4.34 6.76 -13.17
C ALA A 48 -3.97 7.36 -14.53
N SER A 49 -2.96 8.24 -14.58
CA SER A 49 -2.51 8.80 -15.86
C SER A 49 -1.87 7.73 -16.76
N LEU A 50 -2.01 7.87 -18.08
CA LEU A 50 -1.37 6.99 -19.06
C LEU A 50 0.16 6.93 -18.85
N SER A 51 0.78 8.10 -18.62
CA SER A 51 2.21 8.22 -18.32
C SER A 51 2.59 7.45 -17.06
N THR A 52 1.75 7.48 -16.00
CA THR A 52 1.99 6.72 -14.76
C THR A 52 2.08 5.22 -15.05
N ILE A 53 1.13 4.65 -15.80
CA ILE A 53 1.11 3.22 -16.11
C ILE A 53 2.32 2.82 -16.96
N HIS A 54 2.67 3.61 -17.97
CA HIS A 54 3.88 3.38 -18.76
C HIS A 54 5.15 3.44 -17.91
N HIS A 55 5.26 4.39 -16.98
CA HIS A 55 6.41 4.47 -16.08
C HIS A 55 6.52 3.25 -15.15
N TRP A 56 5.40 2.66 -14.74
CA TRP A 56 5.38 1.44 -13.94
C TRP A 56 5.84 0.23 -14.76
N GLU A 57 5.31 0.03 -15.96
CA GLU A 57 5.72 -1.07 -16.84
C GLU A 57 7.20 -0.95 -17.26
N ALA A 58 7.70 0.27 -17.47
CA ALA A 58 9.11 0.53 -17.73
C ALA A 58 10.00 0.37 -16.46
N GLY A 59 9.41 0.35 -15.27
CA GLY A 59 10.14 0.32 -14.00
C GLY A 59 10.89 1.62 -13.68
N THR A 60 10.45 2.75 -14.25
CA THR A 60 11.06 4.07 -14.04
C THR A 60 10.41 4.82 -12.87
N ARG A 61 9.24 4.36 -12.40
CA ARG A 61 8.58 4.84 -11.18
C ARG A 61 7.93 3.69 -10.43
N THR A 62 7.89 3.80 -9.11
CA THR A 62 7.16 2.87 -8.25
C THR A 62 5.76 3.42 -7.96
N PRO A 63 4.73 2.58 -7.91
CA PRO A 63 3.36 3.01 -7.58
C PRO A 63 3.24 3.58 -6.18
N GLN A 64 2.29 4.51 -6.02
CA GLN A 64 1.68 4.80 -4.72
C GLN A 64 0.56 3.77 -4.46
N ILE A 65 0.35 3.42 -3.18
CA ILE A 65 -0.56 2.34 -2.79
C ILE A 65 -2.02 2.58 -3.20
N ASP A 66 -2.48 3.82 -3.08
CA ASP A 66 -3.84 4.24 -3.44
C ASP A 66 -4.09 4.13 -4.95
N ILE A 67 -3.15 4.63 -5.76
CA ILE A 67 -3.23 4.52 -7.23
C ILE A 67 -3.14 3.05 -7.64
N LEU A 68 -2.24 2.28 -7.04
CA LEU A 68 -2.13 0.84 -7.32
C LEU A 68 -3.42 0.10 -6.97
N ALA A 69 -4.01 0.36 -5.81
CA ALA A 69 -5.26 -0.26 -5.40
C ALA A 69 -6.38 0.01 -6.43
N ALA A 70 -6.52 1.26 -6.90
CA ALA A 70 -7.49 1.61 -7.94
C ALA A 70 -7.24 0.87 -9.26
N VAL A 71 -5.99 0.79 -9.71
CA VAL A 71 -5.59 0.06 -10.92
C VAL A 71 -5.86 -1.44 -10.77
N MET A 72 -5.51 -2.03 -9.63
CA MET A 72 -5.68 -3.46 -9.36
C MET A 72 -7.16 -3.85 -9.22
N ALA A 73 -8.01 -2.94 -8.74
CA ALA A 73 -9.47 -3.12 -8.74
C ALA A 73 -10.02 -3.24 -10.17
N VAL A 74 -9.55 -2.41 -11.11
CA VAL A 74 -9.92 -2.52 -12.54
C VAL A 74 -9.42 -3.84 -13.14
N LEU A 75 -8.19 -4.24 -12.81
CA LEU A 75 -7.62 -5.53 -13.23
C LEU A 75 -8.25 -6.74 -12.54
N LYS A 76 -9.15 -6.51 -11.57
CA LYS A 76 -9.80 -7.55 -10.75
C LYS A 76 -8.77 -8.54 -10.21
N ALA A 77 -7.71 -8.02 -9.61
CA ALA A 77 -6.66 -8.83 -9.03
C ALA A 77 -6.19 -8.24 -7.69
N PRO A 78 -5.77 -9.08 -6.74
CA PRO A 78 -5.22 -8.60 -5.47
C PRO A 78 -3.85 -7.95 -5.68
N ILE A 79 -3.43 -7.08 -4.76
CA ILE A 79 -2.14 -6.37 -4.85
C ILE A 79 -0.96 -7.32 -4.75
N ASP A 80 -1.07 -8.41 -3.98
CA ASP A 80 -0.03 -9.44 -3.86
C ASP A 80 0.30 -10.16 -5.18
N ALA A 81 -0.54 -10.04 -6.21
CA ALA A 81 -0.23 -10.54 -7.55
C ALA A 81 0.92 -9.76 -8.24
N VAL A 82 1.22 -8.55 -7.76
CA VAL A 82 2.25 -7.66 -8.34
C VAL A 82 3.20 -7.10 -7.28
N VAL A 83 2.99 -7.43 -6.00
CA VAL A 83 3.86 -7.05 -4.89
C VAL A 83 4.41 -8.32 -4.28
N LEU A 84 5.60 -8.70 -4.73
CA LEU A 84 6.19 -10.00 -4.49
C LEU A 84 7.25 -9.87 -3.39
N ILE A 85 6.81 -10.02 -2.13
CA ILE A 85 7.69 -10.12 -0.97
C ILE A 85 7.40 -11.46 -0.28
N ALA A 86 8.43 -12.26 -0.02
CA ALA A 86 8.27 -13.52 0.69
C ALA A 86 7.75 -13.27 2.13
N PRO A 87 6.80 -14.06 2.66
CA PRO A 87 6.18 -13.81 3.97
C PRO A 87 7.17 -13.62 5.14
N ASP A 88 8.28 -14.35 5.11
CA ASP A 88 9.38 -14.29 6.08
C ASP A 88 10.23 -13.01 5.96
N GLN A 89 10.14 -12.29 4.83
CA GLN A 89 10.83 -11.02 4.59
C GLN A 89 9.94 -9.79 4.81
N ARG A 90 8.61 -9.98 4.95
CA ARG A 90 7.65 -8.86 5.09
C ARG A 90 7.81 -8.12 6.41
N TYR A 91 7.77 -6.80 6.36
CA TYR A 91 7.53 -5.93 7.51
C TYR A 91 6.03 -5.70 7.72
N PRO A 92 5.59 -5.15 8.87
CA PRO A 92 4.17 -4.92 9.14
C PRO A 92 3.48 -4.05 8.08
N GLY A 93 4.17 -3.03 7.58
CA GLY A 93 3.65 -2.16 6.52
C GLY A 93 3.46 -2.88 5.18
N ASP A 94 4.19 -3.97 4.91
CA ASP A 94 4.09 -4.73 3.67
C ASP A 94 2.82 -5.58 3.66
N TRP A 95 2.49 -6.24 4.78
CA TRP A 95 1.22 -6.95 4.94
C TRP A 95 0.01 -6.02 4.71
N ARG A 96 0.09 -4.81 5.25
CA ARG A 96 -0.93 -3.77 5.03
C ARG A 96 -1.05 -3.39 3.54
N VAL A 97 0.08 -3.15 2.89
CA VAL A 97 0.14 -2.81 1.46
C VAL A 97 -0.44 -3.93 0.60
N MET A 98 -0.09 -5.18 0.87
CA MET A 98 -0.59 -6.33 0.12
C MET A 98 -2.10 -6.53 0.28
N SER A 99 -2.66 -6.08 1.40
CA SER A 99 -4.10 -6.03 1.65
C SER A 99 -4.80 -4.82 1.01
N GLY A 100 -4.08 -3.95 0.29
CA GLY A 100 -4.64 -2.74 -0.33
C GLY A 100 -5.03 -1.63 0.65
N LEU A 101 -4.52 -1.68 1.87
CA LEU A 101 -4.88 -0.72 2.91
C LEU A 101 -3.83 0.39 3.04
N THR A 102 -4.30 1.62 3.18
CA THR A 102 -3.49 2.73 3.69
C THR A 102 -3.35 2.63 5.21
N GLN A 103 -2.33 3.29 5.76
CA GLN A 103 -2.12 3.30 7.22
C GLN A 103 -3.32 3.86 7.98
N PRO A 104 -3.96 4.98 7.57
CA PRO A 104 -5.19 5.45 8.22
C PRO A 104 -6.36 4.45 8.13
N GLN A 105 -6.50 3.73 7.02
CA GLN A 105 -7.58 2.74 6.86
C GLN A 105 -7.39 1.54 7.79
N LEU A 106 -6.17 1.00 7.89
CA LEU A 106 -5.89 -0.09 8.83
C LEU A 106 -6.08 0.38 10.28
N ALA A 107 -5.57 1.57 10.62
CA ALA A 107 -5.70 2.15 11.95
C ALA A 107 -7.16 2.32 12.37
N ALA A 108 -7.98 2.90 11.49
CA ALA A 108 -9.41 3.10 11.72
C ALA A 108 -10.13 1.75 11.93
N SER A 109 -9.84 0.77 11.08
CA SER A 109 -10.43 -0.58 11.14
C SER A 109 -10.02 -1.33 12.41
N ALA A 110 -8.78 -1.13 12.88
CA ALA A 110 -8.27 -1.73 14.11
C ALA A 110 -8.65 -0.95 15.38
N HIS A 111 -9.31 0.20 15.24
CA HIS A 111 -9.59 1.15 16.32
C HIS A 111 -8.33 1.60 17.08
N ILE A 112 -7.25 1.85 16.35
CA ILE A 112 -5.96 2.34 16.86
C ILE A 112 -5.70 3.72 16.24
N ALA A 113 -5.05 4.63 16.98
CA ALA A 113 -4.61 5.89 16.41
C ALA A 113 -3.57 5.67 15.29
N THR A 114 -3.68 6.35 14.15
CA THR A 114 -2.76 6.20 13.01
C THR A 114 -1.29 6.39 13.41
N ALA A 115 -0.99 7.33 14.31
CA ALA A 115 0.36 7.57 14.81
C ALA A 115 0.90 6.39 15.64
N ILE A 116 0.04 5.69 16.38
CA ILE A 116 0.42 4.48 17.12
C ILE A 116 0.69 3.34 16.14
N LEU A 117 -0.20 3.13 15.16
CA LEU A 117 0.04 2.14 14.11
C LEU A 117 1.36 2.41 13.38
N GLN A 118 1.66 3.67 13.04
CA GLN A 118 2.93 4.03 12.40
C GLN A 118 4.15 3.64 13.23
N ARG A 119 4.13 3.89 14.54
CA ARG A 119 5.23 3.50 15.42
C ARG A 119 5.32 1.99 15.62
N ILE A 120 4.19 1.28 15.65
CA ILE A 120 4.14 -0.18 15.65
C ILE A 120 4.80 -0.73 14.37
N GLU A 121 4.41 -0.21 13.20
CA GLU A 121 4.96 -0.66 11.91
C GLU A 121 6.47 -0.45 11.81
N ARG A 122 7.01 0.55 12.50
CA ARG A 122 8.44 0.84 12.59
C ARG A 122 9.18 0.09 13.71
N GLY A 123 8.49 -0.68 14.54
CA GLY A 123 9.10 -1.32 15.72
C GLY A 123 9.52 -0.32 16.81
N GLU A 124 8.95 0.88 16.82
CA GLU A 124 9.23 1.98 17.77
C GLU A 124 8.21 2.05 18.93
N TYR A 125 7.20 1.18 18.90
CA TYR A 125 6.17 1.07 19.93
C TYR A 125 5.88 -0.40 20.23
N PRO A 126 5.66 -0.80 21.51
CA PRO A 126 5.32 -2.16 21.87
C PRO A 126 4.05 -2.66 21.18
N LEU A 127 4.10 -3.86 20.60
CA LEU A 127 2.93 -4.55 20.07
C LEU A 127 2.26 -5.34 21.19
N SER A 128 1.06 -4.93 21.62
CA SER A 128 0.24 -5.71 22.55
C SER A 128 -0.48 -6.84 21.82
N ASP A 129 -0.85 -7.91 22.54
CA ASP A 129 -1.60 -9.03 21.97
C ASP A 129 -2.93 -8.58 21.36
N LYS A 130 -3.67 -7.72 22.07
CA LYS A 130 -4.90 -7.09 21.56
C LYS A 130 -4.70 -6.43 20.19
N ASN A 131 -3.62 -5.66 20.03
CA ASN A 131 -3.36 -4.97 18.76
C ASN A 131 -2.87 -5.94 17.68
N ALA A 132 -2.08 -6.96 18.05
CA ALA A 132 -1.64 -8.00 17.13
C ALA A 132 -2.84 -8.75 16.54
N ASP A 133 -3.75 -9.20 17.39
CA ASP A 133 -4.95 -9.94 17.00
C ASP A 133 -5.87 -9.07 16.13
N ALA A 134 -6.14 -7.82 16.55
CA ALA A 134 -7.00 -6.90 15.79
C ALA A 134 -6.44 -6.60 14.39
N ILE A 135 -5.13 -6.30 14.30
CA ILE A 135 -4.49 -5.99 13.01
C ILE A 135 -4.44 -7.25 12.13
N ALA A 136 -4.03 -8.39 12.67
CA ALA A 136 -3.91 -9.63 11.93
C ALA A 136 -5.26 -10.07 11.33
N ALA A 137 -6.35 -9.95 12.10
CA ALA A 137 -7.69 -10.27 11.63
C ALA A 137 -8.11 -9.42 10.42
N ILE A 138 -7.80 -8.12 10.41
CA ILE A 138 -8.11 -7.21 9.28
C ILE A 138 -7.26 -7.54 8.05
N LEU A 139 -6.01 -7.94 8.26
CA LEU A 139 -5.07 -8.30 7.20
C LEU A 139 -5.27 -9.74 6.68
N GLY A 140 -6.17 -10.52 7.29
CA GLY A 140 -6.43 -11.90 6.90
C GLY A 140 -5.26 -12.86 7.19
N ILE A 141 -4.46 -12.57 8.22
CA ILE A 141 -3.31 -13.38 8.64
C ILE A 141 -3.42 -13.78 10.10
N THR A 142 -2.52 -14.63 10.57
CA THR A 142 -2.40 -14.98 11.98
C THR A 142 -1.68 -13.89 12.77
N ALA A 143 -1.98 -13.78 14.06
CA ALA A 143 -1.28 -12.85 14.95
C ALA A 143 0.24 -13.16 15.02
N ASP A 144 0.63 -14.42 14.89
CA ASP A 144 2.04 -14.83 14.90
C ASP A 144 2.79 -14.39 13.64
N GLU A 145 2.16 -14.41 12.46
CA GLU A 145 2.74 -13.84 11.25
C GLU A 145 2.97 -12.32 11.40
N TYR A 146 2.00 -11.61 12.00
CA TYR A 146 2.14 -10.19 12.26
C TYR A 146 3.20 -9.90 13.33
N ARG A 147 3.27 -10.70 14.40
CA ARG A 147 4.32 -10.60 15.43
C ARG A 147 5.71 -10.85 14.83
N ALA A 148 5.86 -11.85 13.96
CA ALA A 148 7.13 -12.12 13.29
C ALA A 148 7.57 -10.91 12.43
N ALA A 149 6.64 -10.30 11.69
CA ALA A 149 6.91 -9.07 10.94
C ALA A 149 7.31 -7.90 11.86
N TYR A 150 6.60 -7.74 12.98
CA TYR A 150 6.93 -6.75 14.00
C TYR A 150 8.34 -6.95 14.57
N GLN A 151 8.73 -8.19 14.89
CA GLN A 151 10.06 -8.49 15.42
C GLN A 151 11.16 -8.17 14.41
N ARG A 152 10.93 -8.40 13.10
CA ARG A 152 11.86 -7.96 12.05
C ARG A 152 12.04 -6.45 12.01
N ALA A 153 10.94 -5.69 12.11
CA ALA A 153 11.00 -4.23 12.17
C ALA A 153 11.74 -3.76 13.43
N ARG A 154 11.48 -4.40 14.58
CA ARG A 154 12.07 -4.06 15.88
C ARG A 154 13.58 -4.32 15.94
N ASN A 155 14.03 -5.42 15.35
CA ASN A 155 15.43 -5.87 15.39
C ASN A 155 16.25 -5.37 14.19
N ARG A 156 15.69 -4.42 13.43
CA ARG A 156 16.31 -3.91 12.23
C ARG A 156 17.64 -3.20 12.55
N PRO A 157 18.74 -3.50 11.83
CA PRO A 157 20.00 -2.77 11.98
C PRO A 157 19.82 -1.27 11.71
N ALA A 158 20.56 -0.44 12.45
CA ALA A 158 20.59 1.00 12.21
C ALA A 158 20.95 1.30 10.74
N GLY A 159 20.18 2.16 10.08
CA GLY A 159 20.43 2.60 8.70
C GLY A 159 19.77 1.79 7.59
N ALA A 160 19.05 0.70 7.90
CA ALA A 160 18.32 -0.04 6.87
C ALA A 160 16.99 0.69 6.47
N PRO A 161 16.60 0.70 5.17
CA PRO A 161 15.52 1.53 4.62
C PRO A 161 14.09 1.21 5.08
N SER A 162 13.44 2.08 5.87
CA SER A 162 12.08 1.92 6.47
C SER A 162 10.98 1.40 5.54
#